data_AF-A0A1I7AVX9-F1
#
_entry.id   AF-A0A1I7AVX9-F1
#
_cell.length_a   1.000
_cell.length_b   1.000
_cell.length_c   1.000
_cell.angle_alpha   90.00
_cell.angle_beta   90.00
_cell.angle_gamma   90.00
#
_symmetry.space_group_name_H-M   'P 1'
#
loop_
_entity.id
_entity.type
_entity.pdbx_description
1 polymer ?
#
loop_
_entity_poly.entity_id
_entity_poly.type
_entity_poly.pdbx_seq_one_letter_code
_entity_poly.pdbx_strand_id
1 'polypeptide(L)'
;MPEASSLFTRLEYRLAQQLFHIRWLPRSPRTQRLTMHLFQRCADAGHPAALAQYGHMLFHRGVSPQDKARGARYVLEAAQAGDAKAQYQAGQIHEHGCAQYPRRDDHAVTWYARAGEAGHPLAATRLARAYRHGELALPVDAEKAGHWQALADRLAGFDDSQAAVMPGAAVDKAGGETRH
;
A
#
# COMPACT_ATOMS: atom_id res chain seq x y z
N MET A 1 15.96 -14.83 -23.03
CA MET A 1 15.77 -15.38 -21.66
C MET A 1 15.03 -14.48 -20.63
N PRO A 2 14.60 -13.22 -20.87
CA PRO A 2 13.86 -12.45 -19.84
C PRO A 2 12.40 -12.89 -19.63
N GLU A 3 11.76 -13.51 -20.62
CA GLU A 3 10.32 -13.83 -20.52
C GLU A 3 10.01 -15.00 -19.58
N ALA A 4 10.85 -16.03 -19.57
CA ALA A 4 10.68 -17.21 -18.72
C ALA A 4 10.86 -16.86 -17.22
N SER A 5 11.79 -15.95 -16.88
CA SER A 5 11.95 -15.49 -15.49
C SER A 5 10.73 -14.68 -15.04
N SER A 6 10.10 -13.92 -15.95
CA SER A 6 8.92 -13.11 -15.64
C SER A 6 7.68 -13.95 -15.32
N LEU A 7 7.43 -15.05 -16.07
CA LEU A 7 6.29 -15.94 -15.83
C LEU A 7 6.45 -16.71 -14.53
N PHE A 8 7.66 -17.22 -14.27
CA PHE A 8 7.97 -17.90 -13.03
C PHE A 8 7.82 -16.97 -11.82
N THR A 9 8.32 -15.73 -11.92
CA THR A 9 8.16 -14.71 -10.86
C THR A 9 6.69 -14.37 -10.59
N ARG A 10 5.85 -14.29 -11.63
CA ARG A 10 4.39 -14.08 -11.47
C ARG A 10 3.71 -15.26 -10.77
N LEU A 11 4.13 -16.49 -11.05
CA LEU A 11 3.62 -17.68 -10.38
C LEU A 11 4.07 -17.74 -8.92
N GLU A 12 5.34 -17.46 -8.64
CA GLU A 12 5.88 -17.35 -7.27
C GLU A 12 5.13 -16.27 -6.47
N TYR A 13 4.85 -15.11 -7.09
CA TYR A 13 4.08 -14.04 -6.45
C TYR A 13 2.64 -14.47 -6.14
N ARG A 14 1.95 -15.12 -7.08
CA ARG A 14 0.59 -15.65 -6.83
C ARG A 14 0.58 -16.66 -5.69
N LEU A 15 1.56 -17.56 -5.66
CA LEU A 15 1.69 -18.53 -4.58
C LEU A 15 1.93 -17.83 -3.23
N ALA A 16 2.80 -16.82 -3.20
CA ALA A 16 3.03 -16.00 -2.01
C ALA A 16 1.75 -15.27 -1.54
N GLN A 17 0.99 -14.67 -2.47
CA GLN A 17 -0.29 -14.03 -2.17
C GLN A 17 -1.33 -15.03 -1.66
N GLN A 18 -1.40 -16.22 -2.25
CA GLN A 18 -2.33 -17.26 -1.84
C GLN A 18 -1.99 -17.73 -0.42
N LEU A 19 -0.73 -18.05 -0.14
CA LEU A 19 -0.27 -18.39 1.21
C LEU A 19 -0.52 -17.27 2.23
N PHE A 20 -0.49 -16.00 1.80
CA PHE A 20 -0.77 -14.85 2.66
C PHE A 20 -2.25 -14.70 3.03
N HIS A 21 -3.17 -15.06 2.12
CA HIS A 21 -4.62 -14.89 2.32
C HIS A 21 -5.34 -16.14 2.82
N ILE A 22 -4.76 -17.34 2.72
CA ILE A 22 -5.39 -18.57 3.22
C ILE A 22 -5.56 -18.47 4.74
N ARG A 23 -6.81 -18.21 5.17
CA ARG A 23 -7.22 -18.03 6.57
C ARG A 23 -7.16 -19.33 7.38
N TRP A 24 -7.27 -20.49 6.72
CA TRP A 24 -7.29 -21.79 7.41
C TRP A 24 -5.90 -22.38 7.68
N LEU A 25 -4.85 -21.90 6.98
CA LEU A 25 -3.50 -22.36 7.26
C LEU A 25 -3.03 -21.68 8.56
N PRO A 26 -2.55 -22.42 9.56
CA PRO A 26 -1.96 -21.80 10.74
C PRO A 26 -0.89 -20.82 10.27
N ARG A 27 -0.73 -19.67 10.96
CA ARG A 27 0.46 -18.81 10.85
C ARG A 27 1.68 -19.57 11.41
N SER A 28 1.99 -20.71 10.82
CA SER A 28 3.11 -21.54 11.20
C SER A 28 4.36 -20.70 10.91
N PRO A 29 5.34 -20.66 11.83
CA PRO A 29 6.58 -19.92 11.62
C PRO A 29 7.31 -20.30 10.33
N ARG A 30 7.09 -21.52 9.82
CA ARG A 30 7.65 -22.02 8.55
C ARG A 30 6.95 -21.42 7.35
N THR A 31 5.62 -21.43 7.33
CA THR A 31 4.83 -20.83 6.26
C THR A 31 5.10 -19.33 6.18
N GLN A 32 5.13 -18.64 7.32
CA GLN A 32 5.41 -17.21 7.33
C GLN A 32 6.80 -16.93 6.77
N ARG A 33 7.84 -17.66 7.21
CA ARG A 33 9.20 -17.54 6.63
C ARG A 33 9.23 -17.79 5.13
N LEU A 34 8.55 -18.82 4.65
CA LEU A 34 8.46 -19.12 3.21
C LEU A 34 7.78 -17.97 2.45
N THR A 35 6.64 -17.49 2.93
CA THR A 35 5.91 -16.36 2.33
C THR A 35 6.77 -15.09 2.28
N MET A 36 7.49 -14.77 3.37
CA MET A 36 8.44 -13.65 3.37
C MET A 36 9.54 -13.83 2.32
N HIS A 37 10.09 -15.05 2.22
CA HIS A 37 11.18 -15.36 1.32
C HIS A 37 10.75 -15.28 -0.16
N LEU A 38 9.54 -15.76 -0.48
CA LEU A 38 8.97 -15.65 -1.82
C LEU A 38 8.71 -14.19 -2.20
N PHE A 39 8.14 -13.40 -1.29
CA PHE A 39 7.96 -11.96 -1.52
C PHE A 39 9.29 -11.25 -1.72
N GLN A 40 10.31 -11.59 -0.92
CA GLN A 40 11.66 -11.04 -1.09
C GLN A 40 12.21 -11.36 -2.48
N ARG A 41 12.20 -12.63 -2.90
CA ARG A 41 12.71 -13.03 -4.22
C ARG A 41 11.98 -12.33 -5.36
N CYS A 42 10.66 -12.20 -5.28
CA CYS A 42 9.87 -11.49 -6.28
C CYS A 42 10.19 -9.99 -6.30
N ALA A 43 10.41 -9.37 -5.13
CA ALA A 43 10.81 -7.98 -5.00
C ALA A 43 12.23 -7.75 -5.58
N ASP A 44 13.19 -8.63 -5.26
CA ASP A 44 14.55 -8.58 -5.79
C ASP A 44 14.58 -8.81 -7.32
N ALA A 45 13.59 -9.53 -7.86
CA ALA A 45 13.37 -9.68 -9.30
C ALA A 45 12.63 -8.48 -9.95
N GLY A 46 12.28 -7.44 -9.18
CA GLY A 46 11.64 -6.22 -9.67
C GLY A 46 10.13 -6.33 -9.91
N HIS A 47 9.45 -7.34 -9.36
CA HIS A 47 8.00 -7.46 -9.53
C HIS A 47 7.27 -6.34 -8.77
N PRO A 48 6.51 -5.45 -9.45
CA PRO A 48 6.00 -4.20 -8.87
C PRO A 48 5.08 -4.44 -7.66
N ALA A 49 4.15 -5.38 -7.78
CA ALA A 49 3.26 -5.71 -6.67
C ALA A 49 3.95 -6.44 -5.51
N ALA A 50 5.14 -7.04 -5.75
CA ALA A 50 5.94 -7.65 -4.70
C ALA A 50 6.78 -6.58 -3.98
N LEU A 51 7.35 -5.63 -4.73
CA LEU A 51 8.03 -4.45 -4.18
C LEU A 51 7.10 -3.68 -3.23
N ALA A 52 5.86 -3.40 -3.65
CA ALA A 52 4.88 -2.70 -2.83
C ALA A 52 4.51 -3.50 -1.57
N GLN A 53 4.19 -4.80 -1.70
CA GLN A 53 3.73 -5.64 -0.60
C GLN A 53 4.85 -5.96 0.41
N TYR A 54 6.04 -6.32 -0.08
CA TYR A 54 7.20 -6.64 0.74
C TYR A 54 7.79 -5.39 1.40
N GLY A 55 7.87 -4.29 0.64
CA GLY A 55 8.28 -2.99 1.14
C GLY A 55 7.40 -2.50 2.29
N HIS A 56 6.08 -2.52 2.10
CA HIS A 56 5.11 -2.18 3.15
C HIS A 56 5.31 -3.03 4.41
N MET A 57 5.47 -4.35 4.22
CA MET A 57 5.62 -5.28 5.33
C MET A 57 6.92 -5.05 6.12
N LEU A 58 8.05 -4.84 5.44
CA LEU A 58 9.32 -4.52 6.10
C LEU A 58 9.28 -3.14 6.77
N PHE A 59 8.64 -2.15 6.16
CA PHE A 59 8.57 -0.80 6.69
C PHE A 59 7.75 -0.73 8.00
N HIS A 60 6.58 -1.38 8.03
CA HIS A 60 5.70 -1.34 9.21
C HIS A 60 5.96 -2.45 10.23
N ARG A 61 6.45 -3.63 9.80
CA ARG A 61 6.66 -4.80 10.67
C ARG A 61 8.11 -5.22 10.83
N GLY A 62 9.05 -4.49 10.21
CA GLY A 62 10.48 -4.70 10.40
C GLY A 62 10.85 -4.46 11.86
N VAL A 63 11.57 -5.42 12.45
CA VAL A 63 11.99 -5.36 13.84
C VAL A 63 13.22 -4.47 13.99
N SER A 64 14.14 -4.52 13.02
CA SER A 64 15.35 -3.70 13.03
C SER A 64 15.20 -2.40 12.22
N PRO A 65 15.95 -1.34 12.56
CA PRO A 65 16.03 -0.13 11.74
C PRO A 65 16.50 -0.41 10.29
N GLN A 66 17.34 -1.44 10.10
CA GLN A 66 17.82 -1.87 8.79
C GLN A 66 16.71 -2.50 7.95
N ASP A 67 15.81 -3.26 8.56
CA ASP A 67 14.65 -3.82 7.87
C ASP A 67 13.71 -2.71 7.40
N LYS A 68 13.47 -1.71 8.26
CA LYS A 68 12.65 -0.55 7.92
C LYS A 68 13.26 0.27 6.78
N ALA A 69 14.58 0.47 6.80
CA ALA A 69 15.34 1.10 5.72
C ALA A 69 15.21 0.34 4.38
N ARG A 70 15.36 -0.99 4.41
CA ARG A 70 15.15 -1.84 3.21
C ARG A 70 13.70 -1.76 2.72
N GLY A 71 12.74 -1.80 3.64
CA GLY A 71 11.32 -1.63 3.33
C GLY A 71 11.04 -0.31 2.63
N ALA A 72 11.56 0.80 3.17
CA ALA A 72 11.44 2.13 2.56
C ALA A 72 12.06 2.17 1.15
N ARG A 73 13.20 1.50 0.91
CA ARG A 73 13.79 1.41 -0.44
C ARG A 73 12.83 0.72 -1.43
N TYR A 74 12.31 -0.46 -1.08
CA TYR A 74 11.38 -1.19 -1.97
C TYR A 74 10.07 -0.42 -2.21
N VAL A 75 9.57 0.31 -1.20
CA VAL A 75 8.39 1.19 -1.36
C VAL A 75 8.69 2.30 -2.36
N LEU A 76 9.85 2.95 -2.27
CA LEU A 76 10.23 4.02 -3.20
C LEU A 76 10.40 3.50 -4.63
N GLU A 77 10.97 2.30 -4.80
CA GLU A 77 11.07 1.63 -6.11
C GLU A 77 9.68 1.32 -6.69
N ALA A 78 8.76 0.78 -5.88
CA ALA A 78 7.38 0.54 -6.30
C ALA A 78 6.62 1.83 -6.64
N ALA A 79 6.86 2.90 -5.88
CA ALA A 79 6.27 4.21 -6.11
C ALA A 79 6.72 4.81 -7.46
N GLN A 80 8.01 4.64 -7.79
CA GLN A 80 8.57 5.02 -9.10
C GLN A 80 7.99 4.20 -10.25
N ALA A 81 7.66 2.93 -10.00
CA ALA A 81 6.98 2.07 -10.97
C ALA A 81 5.48 2.40 -11.18
N GLY A 82 4.94 3.40 -10.46
CA GLY A 82 3.58 3.89 -10.65
C GLY A 82 2.52 3.26 -9.72
N ASP A 83 2.91 2.44 -8.75
CA ASP A 83 1.95 1.85 -7.82
C ASP A 83 1.39 2.93 -6.86
N ALA A 84 0.09 3.23 -6.98
CA ALA A 84 -0.56 4.33 -6.26
C ALA A 84 -0.48 4.17 -4.72
N LYS A 85 -0.53 2.92 -4.23
CA LYS A 85 -0.41 2.61 -2.80
C LYS A 85 1.02 2.82 -2.31
N ALA A 86 2.02 2.43 -3.10
CA ALA A 86 3.42 2.68 -2.81
C ALA A 86 3.75 4.16 -2.87
N GLN A 87 3.19 4.92 -3.80
CA GLN A 87 3.33 6.38 -3.87
C GLN A 87 2.77 7.05 -2.60
N TYR A 88 1.61 6.61 -2.11
CA TYR A 88 1.08 7.08 -0.83
C TYR A 88 2.03 6.75 0.35
N GLN A 89 2.64 5.56 0.36
CA GLN A 89 3.63 5.20 1.38
C GLN A 89 4.94 5.99 1.25
N ALA A 90 5.39 6.29 0.04
CA ALA A 90 6.52 7.18 -0.22
C ALA A 90 6.26 8.58 0.35
N GLY A 91 5.03 9.09 0.19
CA GLY A 91 4.59 10.32 0.85
C GLY A 91 4.77 10.27 2.36
N GLN A 92 4.31 9.19 3.01
CA GLN A 92 4.46 9.00 4.45
C GLN A 92 5.93 8.90 4.90
N ILE A 93 6.77 8.20 4.13
CA ILE A 93 8.21 8.08 4.40
C ILE A 93 8.85 9.47 4.42
N HIS A 94 8.53 10.33 3.46
CA HIS A 94 9.08 11.68 3.40
C HIS A 94 8.44 12.64 4.41
N GLU A 95 7.18 12.46 4.76
CA GLU A 95 6.49 13.29 5.77
C GLU A 95 7.03 13.08 7.20
N HIS A 96 7.33 11.83 7.55
CA HIS A 96 7.79 11.48 8.91
C HIS A 96 9.31 11.30 8.99
N GLY A 97 9.96 11.05 7.86
CA GLY A 97 11.31 10.51 7.81
C GLY A 97 11.35 9.03 8.21
N CYS A 98 12.35 8.30 7.71
CA CYS A 98 12.64 6.94 8.17
C CYS A 98 14.09 6.55 7.88
N ALA A 99 14.81 6.08 8.91
CA ALA A 99 16.18 5.60 8.79
C ALA A 99 17.07 6.60 8.01
N GLN A 100 17.55 6.24 6.82
CA GLN A 100 18.37 7.11 5.96
C GLN A 100 17.58 8.16 5.16
N TYR A 101 16.25 8.12 5.16
CA TYR A 101 15.39 9.07 4.45
C TYR A 101 14.95 10.18 5.40
N PRO A 102 15.55 11.38 5.34
CA PRO A 102 15.14 12.48 6.19
C PRO A 102 13.74 12.97 5.82
N ARG A 103 13.09 13.61 6.80
CA ARG A 103 11.83 14.32 6.58
C ARG A 103 12.01 15.41 5.51
N ARG A 104 11.15 15.39 4.49
CA ARG A 104 11.15 16.29 3.32
C ARG A 104 9.69 16.53 2.90
N ASP A 105 9.10 17.60 3.40
CA ASP A 105 7.69 17.91 3.16
C ASP A 105 7.38 18.10 1.67
N ASP A 106 8.24 18.77 0.92
CA ASP A 106 8.09 19.00 -0.52
C ASP A 106 8.01 17.67 -1.30
N HIS A 107 8.84 16.69 -0.90
CA HIS A 107 8.80 15.34 -1.48
C HIS A 107 7.52 14.61 -1.08
N ALA A 108 7.08 14.75 0.17
CA ALA A 108 5.84 14.14 0.64
C ALA A 108 4.64 14.64 -0.17
N VAL A 109 4.52 15.95 -0.37
CA VAL A 109 3.47 16.57 -1.19
C VAL A 109 3.49 16.02 -2.61
N THR A 110 4.67 15.95 -3.23
CA THR A 110 4.84 15.43 -4.59
C THR A 110 4.35 13.99 -4.71
N TRP A 111 4.72 13.13 -3.76
CA TRP A 111 4.30 11.73 -3.77
C TRP A 111 2.81 11.54 -3.47
N TYR A 112 2.25 12.32 -2.55
CA TYR A 112 0.82 12.30 -2.30
C TYR A 112 0.00 12.78 -3.50
N ALA A 113 0.49 13.79 -4.23
CA ALA A 113 -0.18 14.30 -5.42
C ALA A 113 -0.22 13.23 -6.51
N ARG A 114 0.93 12.61 -6.79
CA ARG A 114 1.02 11.47 -7.72
C ARG A 114 0.10 10.33 -7.33
N ALA A 115 0.08 9.95 -6.05
CA ALA A 115 -0.79 8.88 -5.57
C ALA A 115 -2.28 9.22 -5.74
N GLY A 116 -2.68 10.46 -5.42
CA GLY A 116 -4.06 10.92 -5.60
C GLY A 116 -4.48 10.93 -7.06
N GLU A 117 -3.63 11.44 -7.96
CA GLU A 117 -3.84 11.41 -9.42
C GLU A 117 -3.89 9.98 -9.98
N ALA A 118 -3.10 9.07 -9.42
CA ALA A 118 -3.12 7.64 -9.73
C ALA A 118 -4.30 6.88 -9.08
N GLY A 119 -5.20 7.59 -8.39
CA GLY A 119 -6.45 7.04 -7.88
C GLY A 119 -6.43 6.58 -6.42
N HIS A 120 -5.46 7.01 -5.60
CA HIS A 120 -5.40 6.66 -4.18
C HIS A 120 -6.20 7.67 -3.31
N PRO A 121 -7.39 7.31 -2.79
CA PRO A 121 -8.27 8.26 -2.11
C PRO A 121 -7.65 8.88 -0.86
N LEU A 122 -6.95 8.08 -0.05
CA LEU A 122 -6.32 8.58 1.19
C LEU A 122 -5.20 9.59 0.92
N ALA A 123 -4.55 9.54 -0.25
CA ALA A 123 -3.51 10.50 -0.60
C ALA A 123 -4.12 11.85 -0.95
N ALA A 124 -5.21 11.85 -1.71
CA ALA A 124 -6.00 13.03 -2.00
C ALA A 124 -6.57 13.65 -0.70
N THR A 125 -7.11 12.84 0.22
CA THR A 125 -7.56 13.31 1.54
C THR A 125 -6.42 13.94 2.36
N ARG A 126 -5.22 13.33 2.34
CA ARG A 126 -4.05 13.84 3.05
C ARG A 126 -3.63 15.22 2.52
N LEU A 127 -3.66 15.43 1.20
CA LEU A 127 -3.38 16.74 0.58
C LEU A 127 -4.47 17.77 0.86
N ALA A 128 -5.73 17.37 0.81
CA ALA A 128 -6.84 18.25 1.17
C ALA A 128 -6.69 18.77 2.62
N ARG A 129 -6.28 17.91 3.54
CA ARG A 129 -5.97 18.30 4.93
C ARG A 129 -4.75 19.22 5.00
N ALA A 130 -3.69 18.91 4.26
CA ALA A 130 -2.47 19.73 4.27
C ALA A 130 -2.74 21.17 3.81
N TYR A 131 -3.48 21.35 2.71
CA TYR A 131 -3.89 22.68 2.24
C TYR A 131 -4.89 23.38 3.15
N ARG A 132 -5.71 22.65 3.90
CA ARG A 132 -6.70 23.24 4.82
C ARG A 132 -6.06 23.83 6.08
N HIS A 133 -4.99 23.20 6.56
CA HIS A 133 -4.34 23.57 7.82
C HIS A 133 -2.94 24.18 7.64
N GLY A 134 -2.42 24.23 6.41
CA GLY A 134 -1.07 24.72 6.13
C GLY A 134 0.02 23.77 6.62
N GLU A 135 -0.18 22.45 6.44
CA GLU A 135 0.81 21.43 6.79
C GLU A 135 1.75 21.13 5.61
N LEU A 136 2.81 20.35 5.85
CA LEU A 136 3.79 19.96 4.83
C LEU A 136 4.40 21.16 4.09
N ALA A 137 4.65 22.25 4.82
CA ALA A 137 5.15 23.52 4.27
C ALA A 137 4.25 24.14 3.18
N LEU A 138 3.00 23.70 3.06
CA LEU A 138 2.03 24.30 2.15
C LEU A 138 1.33 25.49 2.81
N PRO A 139 1.03 26.56 2.05
CA PRO A 139 0.16 27.61 2.53
C PRO A 139 -1.29 27.09 2.65
N VAL A 140 -2.05 27.73 3.54
CA VAL A 140 -3.50 27.48 3.61
C VAL A 140 -4.14 27.93 2.29
N ASP A 141 -4.86 27.02 1.64
CA ASP A 141 -5.50 27.23 0.33
C ASP A 141 -6.81 26.43 0.26
N ALA A 142 -7.93 27.14 0.45
CA ALA A 142 -9.25 26.52 0.49
C ALA A 142 -9.68 25.95 -0.86
N GLU A 143 -9.28 26.58 -1.96
CA GLU A 143 -9.59 26.13 -3.33
C GLU A 143 -8.88 24.80 -3.62
N LYS A 144 -7.58 24.73 -3.34
CA LYS A 144 -6.83 23.46 -3.49
C LYS A 144 -7.32 22.39 -2.53
N ALA A 145 -7.63 22.76 -1.28
CA ALA A 145 -8.18 21.81 -0.32
C ALA A 145 -9.52 21.21 -0.82
N GLY A 146 -10.40 22.05 -1.37
CA GLY A 146 -11.66 21.62 -1.97
C GLY A 146 -11.46 20.73 -3.20
N HIS A 147 -10.52 21.08 -4.08
CA HIS A 147 -10.17 20.28 -5.25
C HIS A 147 -9.72 18.86 -4.88
N TRP A 148 -8.76 18.76 -3.94
CA TRP A 148 -8.25 17.45 -3.49
C TRP A 148 -9.29 16.66 -2.70
N GLN A 149 -10.18 17.32 -1.94
CA GLN A 149 -11.29 16.66 -1.26
C GLN A 149 -12.28 16.07 -2.26
N ALA A 150 -12.69 16.84 -3.28
CA ALA A 150 -13.59 16.36 -4.33
C ALA A 150 -12.98 15.20 -5.13
N LEU A 151 -11.66 15.20 -5.36
CA LEU A 151 -10.96 14.06 -5.94
C LEU A 151 -11.03 12.84 -5.02
N ALA A 152 -10.77 13.01 -3.72
CA ALA A 152 -10.85 11.92 -2.74
C ALA A 152 -12.25 11.28 -2.69
N ASP A 153 -13.30 12.11 -2.64
CA ASP A 153 -14.69 11.65 -2.55
C ASP A 153 -15.10 10.90 -3.82
N ARG A 154 -14.68 11.39 -4.99
CA ARG A 154 -14.89 10.71 -6.27
C ARG A 154 -14.24 9.33 -6.26
N LEU A 155 -12.98 9.24 -5.82
CA LEU A 155 -12.24 7.97 -5.78
C LEU A 155 -12.85 6.99 -4.76
N ALA A 156 -13.32 7.48 -3.62
CA ALA A 156 -14.01 6.65 -2.63
C ALA A 156 -15.34 6.09 -3.18
N GLY A 157 -16.13 6.91 -3.87
CA GLY A 157 -17.39 6.47 -4.50
C GLY A 157 -17.21 5.45 -5.64
N PHE A 158 -16.05 5.44 -6.32
CA PHE A 158 -15.71 4.41 -7.30
C PHE A 158 -15.43 3.04 -6.66
N ASP A 159 -14.87 3.00 -5.45
CA ASP A 159 -14.56 1.74 -4.75
C ASP A 159 -15.85 1.12 -4.17
N ASP A 160 -16.74 1.93 -3.61
CA ASP A 160 -18.05 1.50 -3.11
C ASP A 160 -18.97 0.98 -4.23
N SER A 161 -18.91 1.59 -5.42
CA SER A 161 -19.72 1.17 -6.56
C SER A 161 -19.23 -0.13 -7.22
N GLN A 162 -17.93 -0.44 -7.20
CA GLN A 162 -17.41 -1.75 -7.64
C GLN A 162 -17.63 -2.85 -6.59
N ALA A 163 -17.60 -2.51 -5.29
CA ALA A 163 -17.99 -3.44 -4.23
C ALA A 163 -19.48 -3.85 -4.32
N ALA A 164 -20.36 -2.95 -4.76
CA ALA A 164 -21.79 -3.23 -4.93
C ALA A 164 -22.14 -4.10 -6.16
N VAL A 165 -21.23 -4.29 -7.11
CA VAL A 165 -21.46 -5.04 -8.36
C VAL A 165 -21.00 -6.52 -8.27
N MET A 166 -20.49 -6.96 -7.11
CA MET A 166 -20.19 -8.38 -6.88
C MET A 166 -21.30 -9.04 -6.04
N PRO A 167 -22.27 -9.77 -6.64
CA PRO A 167 -23.18 -10.60 -5.88
C PRO A 167 -22.44 -11.89 -5.52
N GLY A 168 -22.02 -12.05 -4.26
CA GLY A 168 -21.41 -13.33 -3.86
C GLY A 168 -20.62 -13.36 -2.57
N ALA A 169 -21.19 -12.89 -1.45
CA ALA A 169 -20.84 -13.38 -0.13
C ALA A 169 -21.98 -13.07 0.85
N ALA A 170 -23.13 -13.72 0.63
CA ALA A 170 -24.12 -13.88 1.68
C ALA A 170 -23.47 -14.61 2.86
N VAL A 171 -23.17 -13.87 3.93
CA VAL A 171 -22.94 -14.47 5.24
C VAL A 171 -24.32 -14.64 5.87
N ASP A 172 -24.89 -15.83 5.67
CA ASP A 172 -25.97 -16.36 6.50
C ASP A 172 -25.48 -16.36 7.96
N LYS A 173 -25.98 -15.42 8.77
CA LYS A 173 -26.07 -15.61 10.22
C LYS A 173 -27.41 -16.27 10.53
N ALA A 174 -27.46 -17.58 10.35
CA ALA A 174 -28.52 -18.41 10.90
C ALA A 174 -28.02 -19.14 12.16
N GLY A 175 -28.68 -18.86 13.28
CA GLY A 175 -29.01 -19.84 14.32
C GLY A 175 -27.92 -20.30 15.28
N GLY A 176 -28.06 -19.95 16.57
CA GLY A 176 -27.29 -20.58 17.63
C GLY A 176 -27.51 -20.03 19.03
N GLU A 177 -28.72 -19.60 19.39
CA GLU A 177 -29.10 -19.45 20.81
C GLU A 177 -29.60 -20.82 21.30
N THR A 178 -28.81 -21.48 22.15
CA THR A 178 -29.31 -22.50 23.08
C THR A 178 -28.88 -22.11 24.48
N ARG A 179 -29.85 -21.62 25.26
CA ARG A 179 -29.78 -21.52 26.72
C ARG A 179 -29.88 -22.92 27.31
N HIS A 180 -29.03 -23.21 28.29
CA HIS A 180 -29.36 -24.04 29.46
C HIS A 180 -28.71 -23.40 30.67
#